data_AF-B0E0D0-F1
#
_entry.id   AF-B0E0D0-F1
#
_cell.length_a   1.000
_cell.length_b   1.000
_cell.length_c   1.000
_cell.angle_alpha   90.00
_cell.angle_beta   90.00
_cell.angle_gamma   90.00
#
_symmetry.space_group_name_H-M   'P 1'
#
loop_
_entity.id
_entity.type
_entity.pdbx_description
1 polymer ?
#
loop_
_entity_poly.entity_id
_entity_poly.type
_entity_poly.pdbx_seq_one_letter_code
_entity_poly.pdbx_strand_id
1 'polypeptide(L)'
;MKRGFLKTAKAKKTEGIALPPVASTPASQPIIMLPYGKAETGNVASVIDFVQPNSVTVRPTEGVVSKKAFRRETSGGTVDYSDNMIIVTTLPPMNRDATLDDEPDNWTECVLAGHIKRRILSTPGFPRPVQKTAGGKVNHRVRPSSFGGLGMFAARPLRTGDLIIAERPLLISQRSFEMTVGSGMEGFTQAEIIQVNVKEWEELLDVAVKRMTDENRKAFMALANSHTEDGTGPILGILRTNGYKVPGLYDGDEADNARAYAAVLNMMSRINHSCSPNTTYNFDMASLSFELRAVHDIKQGEELFTSYCDLFRTKTERAEELAPYGIVCACPGCVGATEETDLLRSELEKRIEAIRADHHAWLKDHTRPNILAASLKLMEEIEKEGLADAPWFVFLLGMVASVYSVSGDTDSAMKYLERLNNHWHCMAYMGRSLEANGSGKTGAHLKTLQSNSKSPK
;
A
#
# COMPACT_ATOMS: atom_id res chain seq x y z
N MET A 1 -34.53 -2.90 57.25
CA MET A 1 -34.26 -1.45 57.08
C MET A 1 -33.22 -1.00 58.10
N LYS A 2 -32.29 -0.13 57.65
CA LYS A 2 -31.30 0.68 58.39
C LYS A 2 -30.19 -0.02 59.19
N ARG A 3 -28.96 0.21 58.72
CA ARG A 3 -27.77 0.74 59.42
C ARG A 3 -26.61 0.67 58.41
N GLY A 4 -25.98 1.73 57.94
CA GLY A 4 -25.48 2.91 58.66
C GLY A 4 -23.98 2.72 58.88
N PHE A 5 -23.16 2.98 57.86
CA PHE A 5 -21.70 2.78 57.90
C PHE A 5 -20.97 3.96 58.57
N LEU A 6 -20.04 3.59 59.46
CA LEU A 6 -19.11 4.43 60.20
C LEU A 6 -17.97 4.96 59.30
N LYS A 7 -17.53 6.19 59.57
CA LYS A 7 -16.30 6.80 59.05
C LYS A 7 -15.09 6.55 59.95
N THR A 8 -13.93 6.73 59.31
CA THR A 8 -12.54 6.93 59.82
C THR A 8 -11.71 5.64 59.92
N ALA A 9 -10.51 5.52 59.34
CA ALA A 9 -9.34 6.34 59.60
C ALA A 9 -8.13 5.95 58.71
N LYS A 10 -7.26 6.93 58.49
CA LYS A 10 -5.79 6.87 58.28
C LYS A 10 -5.22 6.39 56.94
N ALA A 11 -4.80 7.42 56.20
CA ALA A 11 -3.75 7.39 55.18
C ALA A 11 -2.41 6.87 55.74
N LYS A 12 -1.72 6.06 54.94
CA LYS A 12 -0.28 5.86 54.98
C LYS A 12 0.30 6.32 53.64
N LYS A 13 1.15 7.35 53.72
CA LYS A 13 2.10 7.76 52.67
C LYS A 13 3.13 6.65 52.49
N THR A 14 3.45 6.32 51.25
CA THR A 14 4.71 5.67 50.86
C THR A 14 5.42 6.57 49.86
N GLU A 15 6.73 6.62 50.04
CA GLU A 15 7.66 7.65 49.61
C GLU A 15 7.94 7.61 48.11
N GLY A 16 8.02 8.79 47.51
CA GLY A 16 8.43 8.98 46.12
C GLY A 16 9.95 8.96 46.00
N ILE A 17 10.43 8.31 44.93
CA ILE A 17 11.82 8.37 44.49
C ILE A 17 12.07 9.75 43.90
N ALA A 18 13.06 10.47 44.45
CA ALA A 18 13.51 11.76 43.96
C ALA A 18 14.38 11.59 42.71
N LEU A 19 14.06 12.33 41.63
CA LEU A 19 14.94 12.55 40.48
C LEU A 19 15.78 13.82 40.72
N PRO A 20 17.03 13.89 40.22
CA PRO A 20 17.94 15.00 40.46
C PRO A 20 17.50 16.29 39.74
N PRO A 21 17.97 17.47 40.21
CA PRO A 21 17.51 18.76 39.70
C PRO A 21 18.08 19.03 38.31
N VAL A 22 17.19 19.32 37.36
CA VAL A 22 17.54 19.84 36.03
C VAL A 22 17.94 21.30 36.19
N ALA A 23 19.14 21.64 35.72
CA ALA A 23 19.68 22.99 35.71
C ALA A 23 18.77 23.96 34.94
N SER A 24 18.57 25.14 35.50
CA SER A 24 17.84 26.25 34.88
C SER A 24 18.64 26.84 33.70
N THR A 25 18.10 26.72 32.49
CA THR A 25 18.51 27.52 31.33
C THR A 25 17.67 28.81 31.22
N PRO A 26 18.25 29.91 30.68
CA PRO A 26 17.71 31.26 30.79
C PRO A 26 16.56 31.55 29.80
N ALA A 27 15.85 32.64 30.12
CA ALA A 27 14.66 33.22 29.52
C ALA A 27 14.34 32.83 28.05
N SER A 28 13.17 32.23 27.87
CA SER A 28 12.53 31.88 26.61
C SER A 28 12.28 33.11 25.72
N GLN A 29 12.81 33.09 24.49
CA GLN A 29 12.25 33.83 23.36
C GLN A 29 10.88 33.23 22.96
N PRO A 30 9.96 34.01 22.36
CA PRO A 30 8.61 33.55 22.08
C PRO A 30 8.61 32.43 21.03
N ILE A 31 8.29 31.21 21.47
CA ILE A 31 8.00 30.07 20.61
C ILE A 31 6.60 30.30 20.03
N ILE A 32 6.50 30.56 18.73
CA ILE A 32 5.22 30.51 18.02
C ILE A 32 4.89 29.03 17.80
N MET A 33 3.88 28.52 18.50
CA MET A 33 3.32 27.20 18.25
C MET A 33 2.38 27.27 17.04
N LEU A 34 2.69 26.54 15.97
CA LEU A 34 1.69 26.17 14.98
C LEU A 34 0.72 25.14 15.58
N PRO A 35 -0.51 25.00 15.08
CA PRO A 35 -1.54 24.13 15.67
C PRO A 35 -1.23 22.62 15.64
N TYR A 36 -0.11 22.20 15.06
CA TYR A 36 0.30 20.79 14.95
C TYR A 36 1.70 20.64 15.59
N GLY A 37 1.79 19.74 16.59
CA GLY A 37 2.75 19.76 17.71
C GLY A 37 4.18 19.23 17.45
N LYS A 38 4.96 19.13 18.56
CA LYS A 38 6.42 18.92 18.65
C LYS A 38 6.87 17.45 18.48
N ALA A 39 8.11 17.24 18.01
CA ALA A 39 8.95 16.12 18.45
C ALA A 39 10.48 16.40 18.35
N GLU A 40 11.22 15.95 19.37
CA GLU A 40 12.67 15.63 19.30
C GLU A 40 12.79 14.10 19.23
N THR A 41 13.45 13.56 18.20
CA THR A 41 14.36 12.38 18.30
C THR A 41 15.00 12.06 16.94
N GLY A 42 16.35 12.00 16.95
CA GLY A 42 17.15 10.90 16.41
C GLY A 42 16.96 10.45 14.96
N ASN A 43 17.71 11.10 14.06
CA ASN A 43 18.35 10.60 12.83
C ASN A 43 17.84 9.24 12.27
N VAL A 44 17.02 9.30 11.21
CA VAL A 44 16.78 8.19 10.26
C VAL A 44 16.96 8.75 8.86
N ALA A 45 17.92 8.21 8.10
CA ALA A 45 18.27 8.69 6.77
C ALA A 45 17.78 7.75 5.66
N SER A 46 17.14 8.41 4.68
CA SER A 46 17.09 8.14 3.23
C SER A 46 16.34 6.91 2.68
N VAL A 47 15.08 7.15 2.32
CA VAL A 47 14.57 6.98 0.94
C VAL A 47 13.77 8.27 0.63
N ILE A 48 13.56 8.65 -0.63
CA ILE A 48 12.91 9.92 -1.06
C ILE A 48 11.38 9.90 -0.76
N ASP A 49 11.01 9.60 0.48
CA ASP A 49 9.67 9.70 1.05
C ASP A 49 9.81 10.60 2.29
N PHE A 50 9.35 11.86 2.16
CA PHE A 50 9.15 12.84 3.24
C PHE A 50 10.25 12.87 4.32
N VAL A 51 11.30 13.66 4.08
CA VAL A 51 12.28 14.04 5.12
C VAL A 51 11.52 14.51 6.36
N GLN A 52 11.67 13.81 7.49
CA GLN A 52 11.18 14.26 8.79
C GLN A 52 11.82 15.61 9.09
N PRO A 53 11.06 16.72 9.16
CA PRO A 53 11.65 17.98 9.55
C PRO A 53 11.95 17.92 11.06
N ASN A 54 13.24 18.03 11.42
CA ASN A 54 13.62 18.37 12.78
C ASN A 54 12.93 19.68 13.19
N SER A 55 12.60 19.83 14.48
CA SER A 55 11.91 20.99 15.06
C SER A 55 12.35 22.33 14.43
N VAL A 56 11.42 23.02 13.77
CA VAL A 56 11.66 24.33 13.14
C VAL A 56 10.71 25.36 13.71
N THR A 57 11.26 26.47 14.18
CA THR A 57 10.52 27.72 14.43
C THR A 57 10.10 28.30 13.08
N VAL A 58 8.83 28.12 12.73
CA VAL A 58 8.26 28.60 11.46
C VAL A 58 7.88 30.08 11.58
N ARG A 59 8.37 30.92 10.66
CA ARG A 59 7.90 32.31 10.53
C ARG A 59 6.44 32.33 10.03
N PRO A 60 5.60 33.31 10.43
CA PRO A 60 4.27 33.47 9.84
C PRO A 60 4.36 33.52 8.32
N THR A 61 3.55 32.72 7.61
CA THR A 61 3.50 32.68 6.14
C THR A 61 2.79 33.91 5.54
N GLU A 62 2.67 35.00 6.30
CA GLU A 62 2.05 36.24 5.84
C GLU A 62 2.86 36.82 4.69
N GLY A 63 2.28 36.81 3.49
CA GLY A 63 2.92 37.34 2.27
C GLY A 63 3.52 36.29 1.32
N VAL A 64 3.54 34.99 1.68
CA VAL A 64 3.85 33.94 0.69
C VAL A 64 2.67 33.87 -0.28
N VAL A 65 2.86 34.41 -1.49
CA VAL A 65 1.90 34.21 -2.58
C VAL A 65 2.07 32.77 -3.03
N SER A 66 1.23 31.88 -2.50
CA SER A 66 1.03 30.56 -3.08
C SER A 66 0.84 30.78 -4.57
N LYS A 67 1.77 30.25 -5.39
CA LYS A 67 1.43 30.02 -6.79
C LYS A 67 0.24 29.10 -6.66
N LYS A 68 -0.97 29.61 -6.93
CA LYS A 68 -2.10 28.76 -7.31
C LYS A 68 -1.59 27.97 -8.51
N ALA A 69 -0.86 26.87 -8.26
CA ALA A 69 -0.64 25.82 -9.22
C ALA A 69 -2.02 25.59 -9.79
N PHE A 70 -2.14 25.64 -11.11
CA PHE A 70 -3.40 25.68 -11.83
C PHE A 70 -4.31 24.53 -11.35
N ARG A 71 -5.08 24.78 -10.30
CA ARG A 71 -5.90 23.84 -9.56
C ARG A 71 -7.31 24.17 -9.98
N ARG A 72 -7.99 23.20 -10.57
CA ARG A 72 -9.36 23.40 -11.05
C ARG A 72 -10.20 22.23 -10.60
N GLU A 73 -11.26 22.58 -9.90
CA GLU A 73 -12.37 21.67 -9.73
C GLU A 73 -13.08 21.55 -11.08
N THR A 74 -13.24 20.32 -11.55
CA THR A 74 -13.91 20.05 -12.82
C THR A 74 -14.97 18.98 -12.63
N SER A 75 -15.96 18.95 -13.53
CA SER A 75 -16.88 17.82 -13.57
C SER A 75 -16.12 16.53 -13.95
N GLY A 76 -16.61 15.38 -13.50
CA GLY A 76 -15.98 14.08 -13.76
C GLY A 76 -15.67 13.83 -15.23
N GLY A 77 -16.55 14.28 -16.15
CA GLY A 77 -16.40 14.10 -17.59
C GLY A 77 -15.57 15.16 -18.33
N THR A 78 -15.18 16.27 -17.68
CA THR A 78 -14.37 17.31 -18.34
C THR A 78 -12.94 16.82 -18.57
N VAL A 79 -12.40 17.05 -19.79
CA VAL A 79 -11.03 16.68 -20.18
C VAL A 79 -10.23 17.81 -20.84
N ASP A 80 -10.80 19.01 -20.96
CA ASP A 80 -10.17 20.19 -21.57
C ASP A 80 -9.32 20.98 -20.55
N TYR A 81 -8.10 20.47 -20.33
CA TYR A 81 -7.07 21.05 -19.47
C TYR A 81 -5.69 20.50 -19.88
N SER A 82 -4.61 21.20 -19.50
CA SER A 82 -3.24 20.75 -19.81
C SER A 82 -2.85 19.47 -19.07
N ASP A 83 -1.87 18.73 -19.60
CA ASP A 83 -1.44 17.43 -19.07
C ASP A 83 -0.98 17.46 -17.61
N ASN A 84 -0.32 18.54 -17.22
CA ASN A 84 0.27 18.69 -15.89
C ASN A 84 -0.62 19.48 -14.93
N MET A 85 -1.84 19.84 -15.35
CA MET A 85 -2.78 20.54 -14.48
C MET A 85 -3.26 19.57 -13.38
N ILE A 86 -3.23 20.01 -12.12
CA ILE A 86 -3.78 19.22 -11.01
C ILE A 86 -5.29 19.45 -10.92
N ILE A 87 -6.04 18.36 -11.01
CA ILE A 87 -7.48 18.33 -11.10
C ILE A 87 -8.04 17.65 -9.86
N VAL A 88 -9.00 18.32 -9.21
CA VAL A 88 -9.86 17.69 -8.20
C VAL A 88 -11.15 17.26 -8.88
N THR A 89 -11.47 15.97 -8.80
CA THR A 89 -12.59 15.36 -9.54
C THR A 89 -13.17 14.16 -8.79
N THR A 90 -14.36 13.74 -9.18
CA THR A 90 -14.95 12.46 -8.77
C THR A 90 -14.86 11.45 -9.91
N LEU A 91 -14.45 10.21 -9.63
CA LEU A 91 -14.41 9.09 -10.57
C LEU A 91 -15.03 7.81 -9.95
N PRO A 92 -15.92 7.10 -10.66
CA PRO A 92 -16.57 7.51 -11.91
C PRO A 92 -17.33 8.84 -11.79
N PRO A 93 -17.65 9.53 -12.90
CA PRO A 93 -18.40 10.77 -12.84
C PRO A 93 -19.78 10.55 -12.20
N MET A 94 -20.05 11.23 -11.09
CA MET A 94 -21.30 11.14 -10.34
C MET A 94 -22.12 12.42 -10.44
N ASN A 95 -23.45 12.28 -10.29
CA ASN A 95 -24.31 13.42 -10.00
C ASN A 95 -23.95 14.00 -8.62
N ARG A 96 -24.06 15.32 -8.46
CA ARG A 96 -23.64 16.01 -7.23
C ARG A 96 -24.48 15.63 -6.00
N ASP A 97 -25.69 15.17 -6.23
CA ASP A 97 -26.69 14.75 -5.24
C ASP A 97 -26.80 13.22 -5.11
N ALA A 98 -25.93 12.46 -5.79
CA ALA A 98 -25.91 11.01 -5.67
C ALA A 98 -25.64 10.57 -4.22
N THR A 99 -26.35 9.55 -3.77
CA THR A 99 -26.17 8.92 -2.46
C THR A 99 -25.52 7.54 -2.61
N LEU A 100 -25.06 6.96 -1.50
CA LEU A 100 -24.54 5.58 -1.50
C LEU A 100 -25.63 4.53 -1.75
N ASP A 101 -26.91 4.88 -1.56
CA ASP A 101 -28.03 4.00 -1.91
C ASP A 101 -28.28 3.97 -3.41
N ASP A 102 -28.09 5.11 -4.10
CA ASP A 102 -28.15 5.18 -5.56
C ASP A 102 -26.98 4.40 -6.19
N GLU A 103 -25.81 4.46 -5.57
CA GLU A 103 -24.54 4.02 -6.13
C GLU A 103 -23.77 3.14 -5.14
N PRO A 104 -24.19 1.87 -4.98
CA PRO A 104 -23.69 0.96 -3.94
C PRO A 104 -22.24 0.49 -4.17
N ASP A 105 -21.68 0.74 -5.36
CA ASP A 105 -20.26 0.53 -5.67
C ASP A 105 -19.38 1.69 -5.20
N ASN A 106 -19.99 2.76 -4.67
CA ASN A 106 -19.35 4.01 -4.25
C ASN A 106 -18.59 4.68 -5.41
N TRP A 107 -17.89 5.77 -5.11
CA TRP A 107 -17.00 6.48 -6.03
C TRP A 107 -15.76 6.98 -5.29
N THR A 108 -14.80 7.47 -6.06
CA THR A 108 -13.51 7.96 -5.57
C THR A 108 -13.39 9.45 -5.81
N GLU A 109 -13.05 10.20 -4.76
CA GLU A 109 -12.57 11.57 -4.93
C GLU A 109 -11.08 11.50 -5.31
N CYS A 110 -10.68 12.25 -6.32
CA CYS A 110 -9.33 12.16 -6.87
C CYS A 110 -8.67 13.54 -6.96
N VAL A 111 -7.38 13.58 -6.65
CA VAL A 111 -6.47 14.69 -6.95
C VAL A 111 -5.44 14.16 -7.96
N LEU A 112 -5.63 14.48 -9.25
CA LEU A 112 -4.89 13.86 -10.36
C LEU A 112 -4.28 14.90 -11.29
N ALA A 113 -3.12 14.58 -11.87
CA ALA A 113 -2.69 15.28 -13.08
C ALA A 113 -3.68 15.02 -14.24
N GLY A 114 -3.82 16.01 -15.12
CA GLY A 114 -4.77 15.97 -16.23
C GLY A 114 -4.59 14.75 -17.15
N HIS A 115 -3.35 14.39 -17.47
CA HIS A 115 -3.04 13.22 -18.29
C HIS A 115 -3.41 11.91 -17.59
N ILE A 116 -3.30 11.83 -16.26
CA ILE A 116 -3.71 10.66 -15.46
C ILE A 116 -5.22 10.48 -15.50
N LYS A 117 -5.99 11.57 -15.30
CA LYS A 117 -7.46 11.52 -15.43
C LYS A 117 -7.87 11.03 -16.83
N ARG A 118 -7.24 11.54 -17.90
CA ARG A 118 -7.49 11.07 -19.28
C ARG A 118 -7.17 9.59 -19.46
N ARG A 119 -6.05 9.11 -18.90
CA ARG A 119 -5.66 7.70 -18.95
C ARG A 119 -6.73 6.81 -18.30
N ILE A 120 -7.22 7.16 -17.11
CA ILE A 120 -8.31 6.43 -16.44
C ILE A 120 -9.55 6.40 -17.33
N LEU A 121 -10.02 7.57 -17.79
CA LEU A 121 -11.22 7.68 -18.64
C LEU A 121 -11.09 6.94 -19.97
N SER A 122 -9.88 6.82 -20.51
CA SER A 122 -9.61 6.07 -21.75
C SER A 122 -9.50 4.56 -21.56
N THR A 123 -9.57 4.07 -20.32
CA THR A 123 -9.45 2.63 -20.02
C THR A 123 -10.64 1.88 -20.63
N PRO A 124 -10.41 0.84 -21.46
CA PRO A 124 -11.49 0.09 -22.07
C PRO A 124 -12.46 -0.50 -21.04
N GLY A 125 -13.74 -0.14 -21.17
CA GLY A 125 -14.82 -0.59 -20.29
C GLY A 125 -14.96 0.21 -18.99
N PHE A 126 -14.26 1.34 -18.84
CA PHE A 126 -14.47 2.25 -17.71
C PHE A 126 -15.77 3.07 -17.86
N PRO A 127 -16.58 3.24 -16.79
CA PRO A 127 -16.46 2.54 -15.51
C PRO A 127 -17.16 1.17 -15.56
N ARG A 128 -16.44 0.14 -15.14
CA ARG A 128 -17.00 -1.19 -14.88
C ARG A 128 -17.55 -1.27 -13.46
N PRO A 129 -18.62 -2.05 -13.21
CA PRO A 129 -19.03 -2.38 -11.85
C PRO A 129 -17.92 -3.03 -11.04
N VAL A 130 -17.92 -2.77 -9.73
CA VAL A 130 -16.95 -3.36 -8.79
C VAL A 130 -17.25 -4.85 -8.64
N GLN A 131 -16.19 -5.68 -8.67
CA GLN A 131 -16.36 -7.12 -8.55
C GLN A 131 -17.04 -7.49 -7.21
N LYS A 132 -18.05 -8.36 -7.28
CA LYS A 132 -18.74 -8.86 -6.08
C LYS A 132 -18.23 -10.24 -5.70
N THR A 133 -18.24 -10.52 -4.40
CA THR A 133 -17.92 -11.84 -3.86
C THR A 133 -18.95 -12.88 -4.33
N ALA A 134 -18.53 -14.13 -4.42
CA ALA A 134 -19.38 -15.22 -4.92
C ALA A 134 -20.68 -15.36 -4.11
N GLY A 135 -21.81 -15.06 -4.75
CA GLY A 135 -23.14 -15.10 -4.13
C GLY A 135 -23.41 -13.96 -3.14
N GLY A 136 -22.78 -12.79 -3.29
CA GLY A 136 -23.05 -11.61 -2.45
C GLY A 136 -22.62 -11.78 -0.99
N LYS A 137 -21.65 -12.66 -0.79
CA LYS A 137 -21.27 -13.21 0.49
C LYS A 137 -20.29 -12.29 1.23
N VAL A 138 -20.59 -11.92 2.49
CA VAL A 138 -19.65 -11.17 3.34
C VAL A 138 -18.51 -12.07 3.83
N ASN A 139 -17.30 -11.85 3.30
CA ASN A 139 -16.13 -12.68 3.57
C ASN A 139 -15.22 -12.14 4.68
N HIS A 140 -15.45 -10.92 5.16
CA HIS A 140 -14.64 -10.27 6.19
C HIS A 140 -15.49 -9.56 7.26
N ARG A 141 -14.88 -9.29 8.42
CA ARG A 141 -15.42 -8.42 9.48
C ARG A 141 -14.31 -7.61 10.10
N VAL A 142 -14.58 -6.35 10.42
CA VAL A 142 -13.65 -5.50 11.18
C VAL A 142 -13.98 -5.59 12.66
N ARG A 143 -12.98 -5.80 13.50
CA ARG A 143 -13.11 -5.85 14.97
C ARG A 143 -11.79 -5.41 15.62
N PRO A 144 -11.76 -5.15 16.94
CA PRO A 144 -10.51 -4.87 17.63
C PRO A 144 -9.48 -5.99 17.42
N SER A 145 -8.24 -5.60 17.16
CA SER A 145 -7.12 -6.52 16.96
C SER A 145 -6.33 -6.69 18.26
N SER A 146 -5.72 -7.88 18.44
CA SER A 146 -4.76 -8.11 19.53
C SER A 146 -3.48 -7.29 19.39
N PHE A 147 -3.20 -6.77 18.18
CA PHE A 147 -2.06 -5.88 17.93
C PHE A 147 -2.36 -4.41 18.27
N GLY A 148 -3.57 -4.12 18.77
CA GLY A 148 -4.05 -2.75 18.98
C GLY A 148 -4.90 -2.26 17.81
N GLY A 149 -5.71 -1.22 18.05
CA GLY A 149 -6.60 -0.66 17.03
C GLY A 149 -7.61 -1.68 16.49
N LEU A 150 -7.88 -1.59 15.18
CA LEU A 150 -8.78 -2.49 14.45
C LEU A 150 -7.97 -3.46 13.58
N GLY A 151 -8.59 -4.58 13.26
CA GLY A 151 -8.10 -5.53 12.26
C GLY A 151 -9.25 -6.04 11.40
N MET A 152 -8.92 -6.59 10.24
CA MET A 152 -9.88 -7.29 9.38
C MET A 152 -9.74 -8.80 9.60
N PHE A 153 -10.85 -9.52 9.72
CA PHE A 153 -10.85 -10.95 10.02
C PHE A 153 -11.75 -11.71 9.06
N ALA A 154 -11.37 -12.94 8.73
CA ALA A 154 -12.17 -13.82 7.89
C ALA A 154 -13.53 -14.11 8.56
N ALA A 155 -14.62 -13.79 7.88
CA ALA A 155 -15.97 -14.03 8.40
C ALA A 155 -16.38 -15.52 8.33
N ARG A 156 -15.59 -16.33 7.64
CA ARG A 156 -15.85 -17.72 7.23
C ARG A 156 -14.55 -18.37 6.76
N PRO A 157 -14.52 -19.69 6.48
CA PRO A 157 -13.39 -20.29 5.77
C PRO A 157 -13.26 -19.72 4.34
N LEU A 158 -12.03 -19.39 3.94
CA LEU A 158 -11.68 -18.89 2.61
C LEU A 158 -10.65 -19.82 1.99
N ARG A 159 -10.77 -20.06 0.68
CA ARG A 159 -9.77 -20.82 -0.08
C ARG A 159 -8.78 -19.89 -0.76
N THR A 160 -7.60 -20.40 -1.11
CA THR A 160 -6.66 -19.70 -1.99
C THR A 160 -7.37 -19.09 -3.21
N GLY A 161 -7.15 -17.80 -3.45
CA GLY A 161 -7.70 -17.04 -4.58
C GLY A 161 -9.10 -16.44 -4.35
N ASP A 162 -9.79 -16.81 -3.27
CA ASP A 162 -11.12 -16.27 -2.97
C ASP A 162 -11.07 -14.74 -2.85
N LEU A 163 -12.03 -14.06 -3.49
CA LEU A 163 -12.22 -12.62 -3.33
C LEU A 163 -12.77 -12.34 -1.93
N ILE A 164 -12.06 -11.55 -1.14
CA ILE A 164 -12.45 -11.17 0.23
C ILE A 164 -13.30 -9.90 0.21
N ILE A 165 -12.85 -8.89 -0.53
CA ILE A 165 -13.55 -7.64 -0.77
C ILE A 165 -13.03 -7.04 -2.08
N ALA A 166 -13.89 -6.34 -2.82
CA ALA A 166 -13.43 -5.32 -3.75
C ALA A 166 -14.13 -3.99 -3.43
N GLU A 167 -13.39 -2.89 -3.43
CA GLU A 167 -13.93 -1.56 -3.15
C GLU A 167 -13.22 -0.48 -3.97
N ARG A 168 -13.96 0.58 -4.33
CA ARG A 168 -13.34 1.80 -4.85
C ARG A 168 -12.67 2.55 -3.69
N PRO A 169 -11.49 3.14 -3.89
CA PRO A 169 -10.87 4.01 -2.89
C PRO A 169 -11.80 5.18 -2.54
N LEU A 170 -11.69 5.67 -1.30
CA LEU A 170 -12.31 6.94 -0.92
C LEU A 170 -11.56 8.11 -1.58
N LEU A 171 -10.23 8.03 -1.60
CA LEU A 171 -9.34 9.06 -2.13
C LEU A 171 -8.25 8.43 -3.01
N ILE A 172 -7.98 8.99 -4.19
CA ILE A 172 -6.73 8.79 -4.93
C ILE A 172 -6.00 10.13 -5.05
N SER A 173 -4.72 10.18 -4.70
CA SER A 173 -3.88 11.37 -4.83
C SER A 173 -2.45 11.00 -5.20
N GLN A 174 -1.64 11.98 -5.64
CA GLN A 174 -0.20 11.79 -5.74
C GLN A 174 0.37 11.40 -4.36
N ARG A 175 1.22 10.37 -4.33
CA ARG A 175 1.85 9.86 -3.09
C ARG A 175 2.76 10.90 -2.47
N SER A 176 3.52 11.58 -3.33
CA SER A 176 4.38 12.70 -2.97
C SER A 176 4.00 13.91 -3.81
N PHE A 177 4.23 15.10 -3.28
CA PHE A 177 3.99 16.35 -4.00
C PHE A 177 5.32 16.97 -4.44
N GLU A 178 5.29 17.66 -5.57
CA GLU A 178 6.46 18.38 -6.05
C GLU A 178 6.77 19.56 -5.12
N MET A 179 8.01 19.62 -4.65
CA MET A 179 8.48 20.78 -3.89
C MET A 179 8.59 21.97 -4.83
N THR A 180 7.67 22.92 -4.68
CA THR A 180 7.75 24.16 -5.45
C THR A 180 8.47 25.24 -4.64
N VAL A 181 9.52 25.82 -5.24
CA VAL A 181 10.14 27.05 -4.74
C VAL A 181 9.51 28.21 -5.51
N GLY A 182 8.57 28.89 -4.87
CA GLY A 182 7.84 30.02 -5.44
C GLY A 182 8.59 31.35 -5.32
N SER A 183 8.11 32.35 -6.06
CA SER A 183 8.49 33.76 -5.84
C SER A 183 8.01 34.20 -4.45
N GLY A 184 8.84 34.90 -3.67
CA GLY A 184 8.51 35.26 -2.27
C GLY A 184 8.95 34.24 -1.22
N MET A 185 9.68 33.19 -1.62
CA MET A 185 10.38 32.27 -0.70
C MET A 185 11.86 32.65 -0.51
N GLU A 186 12.28 33.84 -0.96
CA GLU A 186 13.65 34.32 -0.74
C GLU A 186 13.96 34.41 0.76
N GLY A 187 15.01 33.70 1.21
CA GLY A 187 15.45 33.70 2.61
C GLY A 187 14.74 32.70 3.52
N PHE A 188 13.84 31.86 3.00
CA PHE A 188 13.29 30.73 3.73
C PHE A 188 14.32 29.60 3.81
N THR A 189 14.33 28.89 4.95
CA THR A 189 15.09 27.64 5.09
C THR A 189 14.39 26.50 4.35
N GLN A 190 15.14 25.43 4.05
CA GLN A 190 14.59 24.24 3.40
C GLN A 190 13.40 23.65 4.18
N ALA A 191 13.48 23.62 5.51
CA ALA A 191 12.42 23.09 6.35
C ALA A 191 11.16 23.97 6.32
N GLU A 192 11.30 25.29 6.27
CA GLU A 192 10.14 26.19 6.11
C GLU A 192 9.49 26.01 4.74
N ILE A 193 10.27 25.83 3.68
CA ILE A 193 9.75 25.54 2.34
C ILE A 193 8.96 24.23 2.33
N ILE A 194 9.47 23.18 2.99
CA ILE A 194 8.76 21.90 3.16
C ILE A 194 7.42 22.14 3.86
N GLN A 195 7.41 22.88 4.97
CA GLN A 195 6.18 23.15 5.74
C GLN A 195 5.13 23.92 4.93
N VAL A 196 5.54 24.90 4.13
CA VAL A 196 4.62 25.61 3.23
C VAL A 196 4.00 24.64 2.22
N ASN A 197 4.81 23.80 1.56
CA ASN A 197 4.30 22.85 0.57
C ASN A 197 3.39 21.78 1.22
N VAL A 198 3.74 21.27 2.42
CA VAL A 198 2.90 20.35 3.21
C VAL A 198 1.52 20.99 3.48
N LYS A 199 1.50 22.25 3.92
CA LYS A 199 0.25 22.97 4.19
C LYS A 199 -0.58 23.17 2.93
N GLU A 200 0.04 23.59 1.82
CA GLU A 200 -0.68 23.77 0.56
C GLU A 200 -1.26 22.46 0.02
N TRP A 201 -0.56 21.34 0.24
CA TRP A 201 -1.04 20.02 -0.13
C TRP A 201 -2.19 19.58 0.75
N GLU A 202 -2.12 19.80 2.05
CA GLU A 202 -3.23 19.56 2.99
C GLU A 202 -4.49 20.35 2.56
N GLU A 203 -4.36 21.63 2.22
CA GLU A 203 -5.46 22.46 1.73
C GLU A 203 -6.08 21.93 0.43
N LEU A 204 -5.27 21.35 -0.45
CA LEU A 204 -5.77 20.72 -1.68
C LEU A 204 -6.51 19.41 -1.40
N LEU A 205 -5.96 18.56 -0.53
CA LEU A 205 -6.60 17.32 -0.11
C LEU A 205 -7.92 17.58 0.63
N ASP A 206 -7.99 18.66 1.43
CA ASP A 206 -9.21 19.10 2.11
C ASP A 206 -10.34 19.41 1.13
N VAL A 207 -10.03 19.98 -0.05
CA VAL A 207 -11.04 20.16 -1.11
C VAL A 207 -11.61 18.81 -1.57
N ALA A 208 -10.77 17.79 -1.77
CA ALA A 208 -11.23 16.45 -2.16
C ALA A 208 -12.04 15.78 -1.05
N VAL A 209 -11.57 15.83 0.20
CA VAL A 209 -12.26 15.22 1.35
C VAL A 209 -13.61 15.88 1.64
N LYS A 210 -13.74 17.21 1.46
CA LYS A 210 -15.02 17.92 1.61
C LYS A 210 -16.08 17.56 0.58
N ARG A 211 -15.67 16.99 -0.56
CA ARG A 211 -16.58 16.53 -1.63
C ARG A 211 -17.16 15.14 -1.37
N MET A 212 -16.54 14.36 -0.48
CA MET A 212 -17.08 13.07 -0.05
C MET A 212 -18.44 13.23 0.61
N THR A 213 -19.30 12.20 0.50
CA THR A 213 -20.50 12.11 1.34
C THR A 213 -20.14 12.17 2.82
N ASP A 214 -21.10 12.49 3.68
CA ASP A 214 -20.86 12.55 5.12
C ASP A 214 -20.40 11.19 5.68
N GLU A 215 -20.93 10.08 5.15
CA GLU A 215 -20.53 8.72 5.48
C GLU A 215 -19.08 8.43 5.09
N ASN A 216 -18.71 8.74 3.84
CA ASN A 216 -17.35 8.52 3.33
C ASN A 216 -16.33 9.42 4.04
N ARG A 217 -16.67 10.68 4.28
CA ARG A 217 -15.82 11.64 5.01
C ARG A 217 -15.59 11.17 6.45
N LYS A 218 -16.65 10.71 7.13
CA LYS A 218 -16.54 10.13 8.47
C LYS A 218 -15.69 8.86 8.48
N ALA A 219 -15.85 7.99 7.48
CA ALA A 219 -15.05 6.78 7.36
C ALA A 219 -13.56 7.12 7.14
N PHE A 220 -13.25 8.05 6.24
CA PHE A 220 -11.90 8.52 5.98
C PHE A 220 -11.23 9.09 7.24
N MET A 221 -11.91 10.02 7.95
CA MET A 221 -11.36 10.67 9.15
C MET A 221 -11.26 9.74 10.36
N ALA A 222 -11.85 8.54 10.29
CA ALA A 222 -11.72 7.51 11.33
C ALA A 222 -10.54 6.54 11.09
N LEU A 223 -9.83 6.67 9.98
CA LEU A 223 -8.63 5.87 9.69
C LEU A 223 -7.45 6.29 10.58
N ALA A 224 -6.48 5.39 10.72
CA ALA A 224 -5.29 5.65 11.53
C ALA A 224 -4.45 6.79 10.94
N ASN A 225 -3.80 7.57 11.80
CA ASN A 225 -2.82 8.58 11.39
C ASN A 225 -1.59 8.44 12.29
N SER A 226 -0.47 7.98 11.73
CA SER A 226 0.82 7.84 12.42
C SER A 226 1.71 9.10 12.30
N HIS A 227 1.23 10.13 11.59
CA HIS A 227 1.95 11.37 11.29
C HIS A 227 1.34 12.58 12.02
N THR A 228 1.10 12.44 13.32
CA THR A 228 0.46 13.50 14.14
C THR A 228 1.45 14.52 14.71
N GLU A 229 2.76 14.22 14.65
CA GLU A 229 3.82 14.98 15.35
C GLU A 229 4.95 15.46 14.43
N ASP A 230 4.86 15.22 13.11
CA ASP A 230 5.92 15.57 12.13
C ASP A 230 5.60 16.83 11.29
N GLY A 231 4.60 17.61 11.73
CA GLY A 231 4.13 18.82 11.03
C GLY A 231 3.15 18.54 9.88
N THR A 232 2.78 17.28 9.66
CA THR A 232 1.78 16.91 8.66
C THR A 232 0.37 17.21 9.14
N GLY A 233 -0.49 17.71 8.24
CA GLY A 233 -1.91 17.87 8.51
C GLY A 233 -2.65 16.53 8.63
N PRO A 234 -3.83 16.50 9.25
CA PRO A 234 -4.54 15.23 9.50
C PRO A 234 -4.88 14.45 8.22
N ILE A 235 -5.23 15.11 7.11
CA ILE A 235 -5.64 14.44 5.88
C ILE A 235 -4.43 13.82 5.18
N LEU A 236 -3.34 14.57 5.02
CA LEU A 236 -2.09 14.06 4.48
C LEU A 236 -1.51 12.96 5.38
N GLY A 237 -1.65 13.08 6.70
CA GLY A 237 -1.21 12.06 7.64
C GLY A 237 -1.96 10.74 7.43
N ILE A 238 -3.29 10.79 7.29
CA ILE A 238 -4.12 9.62 6.94
C ILE A 238 -3.68 9.05 5.58
N LEU A 239 -3.46 9.89 4.56
CA LEU A 239 -2.99 9.44 3.24
C LEU A 239 -1.64 8.72 3.34
N ARG A 240 -0.68 9.25 4.11
CA ARG A 240 0.64 8.65 4.32
C ARG A 240 0.58 7.33 5.08
N THR A 241 -0.30 7.23 6.08
CA THR A 241 -0.48 6.02 6.88
C THR A 241 -1.27 4.92 6.15
N ASN A 242 -2.23 5.26 5.28
CA ASN A 242 -3.19 4.30 4.73
C ASN A 242 -3.12 4.13 3.21
N GLY A 243 -2.21 4.84 2.55
CA GLY A 243 -2.12 4.92 1.10
C GLY A 243 -1.52 3.68 0.46
N TYR A 244 -2.34 2.94 -0.29
CA TYR A 244 -1.88 1.86 -1.17
C TYR A 244 -1.34 2.44 -2.47
N LYS A 245 -0.15 2.02 -2.92
CA LYS A 245 0.33 2.38 -4.27
C LYS A 245 -0.72 1.94 -5.30
N VAL A 246 -1.05 2.80 -6.25
CA VAL A 246 -1.98 2.49 -7.35
C VAL A 246 -1.19 2.01 -8.56
N PRO A 247 -1.20 0.70 -8.89
CA PRO A 247 -0.45 0.17 -10.01
C PRO A 247 -0.85 0.83 -11.34
N GLY A 248 0.14 1.30 -12.10
CA GLY A 248 -0.08 1.90 -13.41
C GLY A 248 -0.51 3.36 -13.39
N LEU A 249 -0.58 4.01 -12.23
CA LEU A 249 -0.74 5.46 -12.11
C LEU A 249 0.54 6.09 -11.57
N TYR A 250 1.23 6.84 -12.44
CA TYR A 250 2.47 7.54 -12.14
C TYR A 250 2.67 8.67 -13.14
N ASP A 251 3.29 9.76 -12.69
CA ASP A 251 3.73 10.82 -13.59
C ASP A 251 5.14 10.49 -14.10
N GLY A 252 5.34 10.36 -15.41
CA GLY A 252 6.65 10.07 -15.99
C GLY A 252 7.00 8.57 -16.02
N ASP A 253 7.96 8.12 -15.20
CA ASP A 253 8.46 6.73 -15.19
C ASP A 253 7.80 5.91 -14.08
N GLU A 254 7.37 4.67 -14.36
CA GLU A 254 6.72 3.76 -13.41
C GLU A 254 7.66 3.35 -12.26
N ALA A 255 8.97 3.37 -12.49
CA ALA A 255 9.99 3.06 -11.50
C ALA A 255 10.18 4.20 -10.47
N ASP A 256 9.72 5.41 -10.77
CA ASP A 256 9.82 6.56 -9.86
C ASP A 256 8.66 6.55 -8.85
N ASN A 257 8.91 5.94 -7.69
CA ASN A 257 7.92 5.89 -6.60
C ASN A 257 7.51 7.27 -6.10
N ALA A 258 8.35 8.31 -6.23
CA ALA A 258 8.00 9.67 -5.81
C ALA A 258 6.90 10.29 -6.68
N ARG A 259 6.70 9.76 -7.89
CA ARG A 259 5.65 10.20 -8.82
C ARG A 259 4.48 9.23 -8.93
N ALA A 260 4.43 8.23 -8.06
CA ALA A 260 3.32 7.29 -8.01
C ALA A 260 2.07 7.92 -7.36
N TYR A 261 0.92 7.33 -7.63
CA TYR A 261 -0.32 7.65 -6.93
C TYR A 261 -0.58 6.69 -5.78
N ALA A 262 -1.25 7.19 -4.74
CA ALA A 262 -1.68 6.44 -3.58
C ALA A 262 -3.21 6.49 -3.44
N ALA A 263 -3.81 5.39 -2.99
CA ALA A 263 -5.23 5.22 -2.74
C ALA A 263 -5.49 4.97 -1.25
N VAL A 264 -6.43 5.71 -0.66
CA VAL A 264 -6.95 5.46 0.69
C VAL A 264 -8.28 4.74 0.56
N LEU A 265 -8.41 3.60 1.22
CA LEU A 265 -9.58 2.72 1.13
C LEU A 265 -10.38 2.75 2.44
N ASN A 266 -11.63 2.32 2.40
CA ASN A 266 -12.44 2.29 3.62
C ASN A 266 -12.13 1.04 4.45
N MET A 267 -12.31 -0.15 3.87
CA MET A 267 -12.19 -1.40 4.60
C MET A 267 -10.76 -1.94 4.56
N MET A 268 -10.09 -1.91 3.42
CA MET A 268 -8.74 -2.43 3.23
C MET A 268 -7.67 -1.65 4.03
N SER A 269 -7.88 -0.37 4.33
CA SER A 269 -7.01 0.42 5.21
C SER A 269 -7.08 0.00 6.69
N ARG A 270 -7.87 -1.02 7.04
CA ARG A 270 -8.01 -1.59 8.39
C ARG A 270 -7.29 -2.94 8.56
N ILE A 271 -6.64 -3.41 7.49
CA ILE A 271 -5.90 -4.68 7.46
C ILE A 271 -4.53 -4.42 8.07
N ASN A 272 -4.13 -5.19 9.08
CA ASN A 272 -2.84 -5.02 9.75
C ASN A 272 -1.67 -5.58 8.93
N HIS A 273 -0.45 -5.21 9.36
CA HIS A 273 0.79 -5.65 8.76
C HIS A 273 1.19 -7.09 9.14
N SER A 274 1.74 -7.84 8.19
CA SER A 274 2.60 -9.02 8.43
C SER A 274 3.67 -9.13 7.34
N CYS A 275 4.90 -9.53 7.70
CA CYS A 275 5.97 -9.88 6.72
C CYS A 275 5.78 -11.28 6.10
N SER A 276 4.74 -11.99 6.51
CA SER A 276 4.21 -13.22 5.89
C SER A 276 2.69 -13.05 5.79
N PRO A 277 2.20 -12.21 4.85
CA PRO A 277 0.80 -11.87 4.76
C PRO A 277 -0.04 -13.05 4.24
N ASN A 278 -1.31 -13.11 4.62
CA ASN A 278 -2.27 -14.10 4.12
C ASN A 278 -3.26 -13.50 3.10
N THR A 279 -3.06 -12.24 2.72
CA THR A 279 -3.81 -11.57 1.66
C THR A 279 -2.91 -10.83 0.71
N THR A 280 -3.40 -10.63 -0.51
CA THR A 280 -2.77 -9.81 -1.54
C THR A 280 -3.82 -8.96 -2.22
N TYR A 281 -3.41 -7.87 -2.84
CA TYR A 281 -4.31 -6.97 -3.54
C TYR A 281 -3.95 -6.81 -5.01
N ASN A 282 -4.96 -6.57 -5.83
CA ASN A 282 -4.82 -6.12 -7.20
C ASN A 282 -5.65 -4.84 -7.41
N PHE A 283 -5.27 -4.05 -8.41
CA PHE A 283 -6.04 -2.88 -8.82
C PHE A 283 -6.57 -3.06 -10.24
N ASP A 284 -7.89 -2.93 -10.40
CA ASP A 284 -8.54 -2.92 -11.72
C ASP A 284 -8.85 -1.48 -12.13
N MET A 285 -8.13 -1.00 -13.13
CA MET A 285 -8.30 0.34 -13.70
C MET A 285 -9.71 0.54 -14.29
N ALA A 286 -10.33 -0.50 -14.85
CA ALA A 286 -11.62 -0.39 -15.51
C ALA A 286 -12.76 -0.14 -14.52
N SER A 287 -12.73 -0.76 -13.33
CA SER A 287 -13.67 -0.49 -12.24
C SER A 287 -13.20 0.58 -11.25
N LEU A 288 -11.93 1.01 -11.36
CA LEU A 288 -11.22 1.87 -10.40
C LEU A 288 -11.29 1.31 -8.97
N SER A 289 -11.13 0.00 -8.83
CA SER A 289 -11.29 -0.68 -7.55
C SER A 289 -10.09 -1.54 -7.21
N PHE A 290 -9.87 -1.71 -5.90
CA PHE A 290 -8.93 -2.67 -5.36
C PHE A 290 -9.68 -3.95 -5.02
N GLU A 291 -9.06 -5.08 -5.31
CA GLU A 291 -9.52 -6.42 -4.95
C GLU A 291 -8.55 -7.02 -3.95
N LEU A 292 -9.05 -7.44 -2.79
CA LEU A 292 -8.29 -8.21 -1.81
C LEU A 292 -8.61 -9.70 -1.96
N ARG A 293 -7.60 -10.54 -2.07
CA ARG A 293 -7.74 -12.00 -2.23
C ARG A 293 -6.97 -12.76 -1.17
N ALA A 294 -7.51 -13.92 -0.78
CA ALA A 294 -6.81 -14.87 0.07
C ALA A 294 -5.68 -15.53 -0.72
N VAL A 295 -4.52 -15.69 -0.10
CA VAL A 295 -3.34 -16.24 -0.78
C VAL A 295 -3.10 -17.71 -0.45
N HIS A 296 -3.49 -18.12 0.76
CA HIS A 296 -3.64 -19.51 1.15
C HIS A 296 -5.04 -19.74 1.73
N ASP A 297 -5.35 -20.97 2.13
CA ASP A 297 -6.57 -21.25 2.88
C ASP A 297 -6.54 -20.51 4.23
N ILE A 298 -7.63 -19.83 4.59
CA ILE A 298 -7.76 -19.02 5.81
C ILE A 298 -8.95 -19.51 6.61
N LYS A 299 -8.75 -19.73 7.91
CA LYS A 299 -9.83 -20.22 8.78
C LYS A 299 -10.77 -19.08 9.16
N GLN A 300 -12.03 -19.42 9.44
CA GLN A 300 -12.96 -18.46 10.01
C GLN A 300 -12.40 -17.87 11.31
N GLY A 301 -12.49 -16.55 11.46
CA GLY A 301 -12.04 -15.83 12.64
C GLY A 301 -10.55 -15.47 12.64
N GLU A 302 -9.75 -16.01 11.72
CA GLU A 302 -8.36 -15.64 11.51
C GLU A 302 -8.24 -14.19 11.03
N GLU A 303 -7.21 -13.47 11.49
CA GLU A 303 -6.94 -12.11 11.07
C GLU A 303 -6.33 -12.09 9.67
N LEU A 304 -6.71 -11.11 8.87
CA LEU A 304 -6.22 -10.87 7.55
C LEU A 304 -5.08 -9.85 7.63
N PHE A 305 -3.99 -10.14 6.92
CA PHE A 305 -2.79 -9.32 6.91
C PHE A 305 -2.33 -9.02 5.50
N THR A 306 -1.80 -7.81 5.33
CA THR A 306 -1.07 -7.38 4.13
C THR A 306 0.34 -6.92 4.51
N SER A 307 1.22 -6.68 3.54
CA SER A 307 2.54 -6.12 3.82
C SER A 307 2.52 -4.60 3.66
N TYR A 308 3.20 -3.90 4.57
CA TYR A 308 3.39 -2.44 4.52
C TYR A 308 4.84 -2.09 4.12
N CYS A 309 5.69 -3.11 4.01
CA CYS A 309 7.09 -3.02 3.67
C CYS A 309 7.38 -3.93 2.47
N ASP A 310 8.55 -3.78 1.88
CA ASP A 310 9.09 -4.71 0.89
C ASP A 310 9.44 -6.05 1.57
N LEU A 311 8.82 -7.14 1.10
CA LEU A 311 9.00 -8.48 1.65
C LEU A 311 10.39 -9.06 1.34
N PHE A 312 11.09 -8.52 0.34
CA PHE A 312 12.40 -8.96 -0.14
C PHE A 312 13.56 -8.24 0.53
N ARG A 313 13.31 -7.62 1.69
CA ARG A 313 14.32 -6.95 2.51
C ARG A 313 14.68 -7.78 3.73
N THR A 314 15.84 -7.51 4.32
CA THR A 314 16.25 -8.09 5.61
C THR A 314 15.33 -7.65 6.74
N LYS A 315 15.32 -8.36 7.87
CA LYS A 315 14.49 -7.98 9.03
C LYS A 315 14.75 -6.55 9.49
N THR A 316 16.01 -6.12 9.48
CA THR A 316 16.40 -4.76 9.89
C THR A 316 15.82 -3.71 8.95
N GLU A 317 16.01 -3.88 7.64
CA GLU A 317 15.44 -2.97 6.64
C GLU A 317 13.90 -2.94 6.70
N ARG A 318 13.24 -4.10 6.88
CA ARG A 318 11.77 -4.14 7.08
C ARG A 318 11.34 -3.38 8.33
N ALA A 319 12.11 -3.44 9.41
CA ALA A 319 11.82 -2.68 10.63
C ALA A 319 11.97 -1.16 10.41
N GLU A 320 12.95 -0.73 9.61
CA GLU A 320 13.12 0.67 9.22
C GLU A 320 11.92 1.18 8.39
N GLU A 321 11.44 0.39 7.43
CA GLU A 321 10.26 0.73 6.63
C GLU A 321 8.95 0.77 7.45
N LEU A 322 8.88 0.01 8.55
CA LEU A 322 7.73 -0.03 9.45
C LEU A 322 7.77 1.03 10.55
N ALA A 323 8.92 1.66 10.79
CA ALA A 323 9.10 2.67 11.82
C ALA A 323 8.15 3.88 11.67
N PRO A 324 7.86 4.41 10.47
CA PRO A 324 6.88 5.49 10.28
C PRO A 324 5.45 5.16 10.71
N TYR A 325 5.12 3.86 10.83
CA TYR A 325 3.83 3.40 11.34
C TYR A 325 3.83 3.18 12.85
N GLY A 326 5.00 3.27 13.51
CA GLY A 326 5.18 2.92 14.92
C GLY A 326 5.07 1.41 15.18
N ILE A 327 5.32 0.56 14.17
CA ILE A 327 5.14 -0.88 14.26
C ILE A 327 6.47 -1.58 14.62
N VAL A 328 6.46 -2.33 15.72
CA VAL A 328 7.48 -3.36 15.99
C VAL A 328 6.91 -4.72 15.62
N CYS A 329 7.31 -5.24 14.46
CA CYS A 329 6.69 -6.43 13.88
C CYS A 329 7.08 -7.71 14.63
N ALA A 330 6.06 -8.43 15.13
CA ALA A 330 6.20 -9.71 15.82
C ALA A 330 5.57 -10.89 15.03
N CYS A 331 5.43 -10.75 13.71
CA CYS A 331 4.91 -11.82 12.86
C CYS A 331 5.91 -13.01 12.76
N PRO A 332 5.47 -14.19 12.28
CA PRO A 332 6.35 -15.36 12.13
C PRO A 332 7.64 -15.08 11.37
N GLY A 333 7.57 -14.33 10.26
CA GLY A 333 8.74 -13.95 9.45
C GLY A 333 9.71 -12.98 10.12
N CYS A 334 9.35 -12.35 11.25
CA CYS A 334 10.24 -11.48 12.03
C CYS A 334 10.75 -12.16 13.31
N VAL A 335 9.91 -12.97 13.96
CA VAL A 335 10.29 -13.74 15.16
C VAL A 335 11.23 -14.89 14.80
N GLY A 336 10.98 -15.55 13.67
CA GLY A 336 11.79 -16.67 13.18
C GLY A 336 12.97 -16.29 12.28
N ALA A 337 13.26 -14.98 12.12
CA ALA A 337 14.29 -14.53 11.19
C ALA A 337 15.69 -14.97 11.62
N THR A 338 16.43 -15.55 10.69
CA THR A 338 17.85 -15.91 10.78
C THR A 338 18.64 -15.24 9.65
N GLU A 339 19.98 -15.34 9.68
CA GLU A 339 20.82 -14.87 8.58
C GLU A 339 20.45 -15.55 7.25
N GLU A 340 20.10 -16.84 7.28
CA GLU A 340 19.70 -17.58 6.09
C GLU A 340 18.37 -17.09 5.50
N THR A 341 17.37 -16.78 6.34
CA THR A 341 16.08 -16.27 5.86
C THR A 341 16.19 -14.85 5.33
N ASP A 342 17.05 -14.03 5.95
CA ASP A 342 17.31 -12.66 5.45
C ASP A 342 18.09 -12.69 4.13
N LEU A 343 19.04 -13.60 3.96
CA LEU A 343 19.70 -13.84 2.68
C LEU A 343 18.72 -14.36 1.62
N LEU A 344 17.82 -15.29 1.97
CA LEU A 344 16.78 -15.76 1.07
C LEU A 344 15.92 -14.59 0.57
N ARG A 345 15.43 -13.73 1.47
CA ARG A 345 14.60 -12.57 1.11
C ARG A 345 15.34 -11.57 0.23
N SER A 346 16.52 -11.13 0.66
CA SER A 346 17.31 -10.10 -0.03
C SER A 346 17.90 -10.53 -1.38
N GLU A 347 18.07 -11.84 -1.60
CA GLU A 347 18.61 -12.38 -2.85
C GLU A 347 17.55 -13.06 -3.73
N LEU A 348 16.29 -13.09 -3.33
CA LEU A 348 15.27 -13.91 -3.99
C LEU A 348 15.14 -13.59 -5.49
N GLU A 349 15.06 -12.31 -5.83
CA GLU A 349 14.99 -11.85 -7.23
C GLU A 349 16.21 -12.29 -8.03
N LYS A 350 17.42 -12.11 -7.48
CA LYS A 350 18.68 -12.50 -8.14
C LYS A 350 18.74 -14.01 -8.37
N ARG A 351 18.32 -14.81 -7.39
CA ARG A 351 18.28 -16.28 -7.49
C ARG A 351 17.31 -16.74 -8.57
N ILE A 352 16.13 -16.11 -8.66
CA ILE A 352 15.13 -16.44 -9.67
C ILE A 352 15.59 -16.03 -11.08
N GLU A 353 16.22 -14.86 -11.22
CA GLU A 353 16.79 -14.44 -12.51
C GLU A 353 17.96 -15.31 -12.96
N ALA A 354 18.79 -15.82 -12.04
CA ALA A 354 19.81 -16.82 -12.36
C ALA A 354 19.19 -18.13 -12.90
N ILE A 355 18.17 -18.66 -12.19
CA ILE A 355 17.42 -19.85 -12.65
C ILE A 355 16.78 -19.60 -14.02
N ARG A 356 16.25 -18.40 -14.25
CA ARG A 356 15.65 -18.00 -15.52
C ARG A 356 16.67 -17.98 -16.66
N ALA A 357 17.88 -17.46 -16.41
CA ALA A 357 18.96 -17.48 -17.39
C ALA A 357 19.35 -18.92 -17.75
N ASP A 358 19.48 -19.80 -16.75
CA ASP A 358 19.78 -21.23 -16.96
C ASP A 358 18.65 -21.96 -17.69
N HIS A 359 17.38 -21.64 -17.39
CA HIS A 359 16.22 -22.19 -18.09
C HIS A 359 16.25 -21.84 -19.58
N HIS A 360 16.51 -20.57 -19.91
CA HIS A 360 16.65 -20.14 -21.30
C HIS A 360 17.82 -20.82 -22.02
N ALA A 361 18.93 -21.05 -21.33
CA ALA A 361 20.07 -21.75 -21.90
C ALA A 361 19.76 -23.23 -22.17
N TRP A 362 19.10 -23.90 -21.23
CA TRP A 362 18.66 -25.28 -21.37
C TRP A 362 17.63 -25.48 -22.49
N LEU A 363 16.66 -24.56 -22.65
CA LEU A 363 15.69 -24.62 -23.75
C LEU A 363 16.33 -24.56 -25.15
N LYS A 364 17.53 -23.96 -25.27
CA LYS A 364 18.30 -23.91 -26.52
C LYS A 364 19.16 -25.16 -26.72
N ASP A 365 19.62 -25.75 -25.62
CA ASP A 365 20.52 -26.90 -25.61
C ASP A 365 20.18 -27.83 -24.45
N HIS A 366 19.42 -28.88 -24.77
CA HIS A 366 18.94 -29.87 -23.81
C HIS A 366 20.04 -30.82 -23.31
N THR A 367 21.28 -30.70 -23.81
CA THR A 367 22.43 -31.43 -23.25
C THR A 367 22.92 -30.82 -21.93
N ARG A 368 22.56 -29.55 -21.65
CA ARG A 368 22.83 -28.89 -20.38
C ARG A 368 21.93 -29.47 -19.26
N PRO A 369 22.37 -29.44 -17.99
CA PRO A 369 21.49 -29.74 -16.87
C PRO A 369 20.27 -28.82 -16.87
N ASN A 370 19.09 -29.39 -16.62
CA ASN A 370 17.87 -28.59 -16.44
C ASN A 370 17.85 -27.91 -15.06
N ILE A 371 16.88 -27.02 -14.87
CA ILE A 371 16.72 -26.19 -13.66
C ILE A 371 15.84 -26.81 -12.57
N LEU A 372 15.38 -28.06 -12.75
CA LEU A 372 14.31 -28.62 -11.92
C LEU A 372 14.71 -28.73 -10.45
N ALA A 373 15.87 -29.33 -10.15
CA ALA A 373 16.32 -29.52 -8.78
C ALA A 373 16.54 -28.18 -8.04
N ALA A 374 17.17 -27.21 -8.71
CA ALA A 374 17.40 -25.88 -8.14
C ALA A 374 16.07 -25.13 -7.90
N SER A 375 15.14 -25.22 -8.84
CA SER A 375 13.84 -24.56 -8.74
C SER A 375 12.96 -25.15 -7.65
N LEU A 376 12.87 -26.48 -7.55
CA LEU A 376 12.09 -27.15 -6.51
C LEU A 376 12.64 -26.85 -5.11
N LYS A 377 13.97 -26.84 -4.95
CA LYS A 377 14.61 -26.46 -3.70
C LYS A 377 14.27 -25.02 -3.30
N LEU A 378 14.42 -24.07 -4.23
CA LEU A 378 14.10 -22.67 -3.95
C LEU A 378 12.61 -22.47 -3.65
N MET A 379 11.72 -23.20 -4.32
CA MET A 379 10.28 -23.17 -4.02
C MET A 379 9.98 -23.63 -2.59
N GLU A 380 10.62 -24.70 -2.12
CA GLU A 380 10.46 -25.18 -0.73
C GLU A 380 10.95 -24.13 0.28
N GLU A 381 12.09 -23.48 0.00
CA GLU A 381 12.62 -22.39 0.83
C GLU A 381 11.63 -21.20 0.91
N ILE A 382 11.07 -20.78 -0.23
CA ILE A 382 10.07 -19.70 -0.31
C ILE A 382 8.78 -20.06 0.45
N GLU A 383 8.27 -21.28 0.28
CA GLU A 383 7.06 -21.74 0.95
C GLU A 383 7.24 -21.80 2.47
N LYS A 384 8.39 -22.32 2.93
CA LYS A 384 8.73 -22.38 4.36
C LYS A 384 8.85 -20.99 4.99
N GLU A 385 9.33 -20.00 4.23
CA GLU A 385 9.43 -18.61 4.66
C GLU A 385 8.07 -17.86 4.62
N GLY A 386 7.03 -18.49 4.08
CA GLY A 386 5.69 -17.89 3.95
C GLY A 386 5.65 -16.83 2.85
N LEU A 387 6.42 -17.05 1.76
CA LEU A 387 6.55 -16.14 0.62
C LEU A 387 6.01 -16.74 -0.68
N ALA A 388 5.20 -17.80 -0.62
CA ALA A 388 4.65 -18.48 -1.80
C ALA A 388 3.86 -17.53 -2.73
N ASP A 389 3.42 -16.38 -2.23
CA ASP A 389 2.63 -15.41 -2.98
C ASP A 389 3.43 -14.19 -3.44
N ALA A 390 4.76 -14.23 -3.22
CA ALA A 390 5.68 -13.29 -3.80
C ALA A 390 5.50 -13.26 -5.34
N PRO A 391 5.50 -12.08 -5.98
CA PRO A 391 5.38 -11.98 -7.43
C PRO A 391 6.34 -12.90 -8.16
N TRP A 392 7.57 -13.08 -7.68
CA TRP A 392 8.58 -13.90 -8.34
C TRP A 392 8.31 -15.42 -8.31
N PHE A 393 7.51 -15.92 -7.36
CA PHE A 393 7.24 -17.36 -7.20
C PHE A 393 6.53 -17.96 -8.42
N VAL A 394 5.67 -17.17 -9.08
CA VAL A 394 4.93 -17.62 -10.27
C VAL A 394 5.85 -17.91 -11.46
N PHE A 395 7.02 -17.26 -11.55
CA PHE A 395 8.00 -17.57 -12.60
C PHE A 395 8.61 -18.94 -12.38
N LEU A 396 8.93 -19.30 -11.13
CA LEU A 396 9.42 -20.63 -10.80
C LEU A 396 8.39 -21.70 -11.17
N LEU A 397 7.11 -21.48 -10.83
CA LEU A 397 6.01 -22.38 -11.22
C LEU A 397 5.96 -22.59 -12.74
N GLY A 398 6.04 -21.50 -13.52
CA GLY A 398 6.03 -21.55 -14.99
C GLY A 398 7.25 -22.27 -15.58
N MET A 399 8.45 -22.02 -15.05
CA MET A 399 9.69 -22.67 -15.51
C MET A 399 9.68 -24.17 -15.19
N VAL A 400 9.25 -24.55 -13.99
CA VAL A 400 9.11 -25.97 -13.59
C VAL A 400 8.09 -26.69 -14.46
N ALA A 401 6.92 -26.09 -14.70
CA ALA A 401 5.91 -26.63 -15.62
C ALA A 401 6.47 -26.82 -17.05
N SER A 402 7.28 -25.87 -17.52
CA SER A 402 7.95 -25.94 -18.82
C SER A 402 8.94 -27.12 -18.89
N VAL A 403 9.77 -27.32 -17.85
CA VAL A 403 10.73 -28.45 -17.82
C VAL A 403 10.02 -29.80 -17.88
N TYR A 404 8.96 -29.99 -17.09
CA TYR A 404 8.17 -31.23 -17.11
C TYR A 404 7.49 -31.46 -18.47
N SER A 405 6.93 -30.41 -19.07
CA SER A 405 6.28 -30.48 -20.38
C SER A 405 7.23 -30.96 -21.47
N VAL A 406 8.44 -30.39 -21.53
CA VAL A 406 9.48 -30.75 -22.49
C VAL A 406 10.02 -32.17 -22.24
N SER A 407 10.06 -32.60 -20.98
CA SER A 407 10.51 -33.95 -20.59
C SER A 407 9.44 -35.03 -20.83
N GLY A 408 8.24 -34.66 -21.26
CA GLY A 408 7.12 -35.57 -21.52
C GLY A 408 6.32 -35.99 -20.27
N ASP A 409 6.60 -35.41 -19.10
CA ASP A 409 5.84 -35.63 -17.87
C ASP A 409 4.67 -34.62 -17.79
N THR A 410 3.58 -34.96 -18.47
CA THR A 410 2.40 -34.11 -18.57
C THR A 410 1.67 -33.94 -17.25
N ASP A 411 1.68 -34.95 -16.39
CA ASP A 411 0.95 -34.92 -15.11
C ASP A 411 1.60 -33.91 -14.16
N SER A 412 2.93 -33.95 -14.04
CA SER A 412 3.66 -32.95 -13.27
C SER A 412 3.53 -31.56 -13.88
N ALA A 413 3.62 -31.42 -15.21
CA ALA A 413 3.43 -30.13 -15.88
C ALA A 413 2.06 -29.52 -15.55
N MET A 414 0.99 -30.30 -15.64
CA MET A 414 -0.37 -29.86 -15.33
C MET A 414 -0.52 -29.46 -13.86
N LYS A 415 0.07 -30.22 -12.93
CA LYS A 415 0.08 -29.87 -11.51
C LYS A 415 0.67 -28.47 -11.26
N TYR A 416 1.80 -28.14 -11.87
CA TYR A 416 2.43 -26.82 -11.68
C TYR A 416 1.70 -25.70 -12.43
N LEU A 417 1.08 -25.98 -13.58
CA LEU A 417 0.21 -25.03 -14.28
C LEU A 417 -1.06 -24.72 -13.50
N GLU A 418 -1.66 -25.71 -12.83
CA GLU A 418 -2.81 -25.49 -11.94
C GLU A 418 -2.42 -24.60 -10.76
N ARG A 419 -1.28 -24.87 -10.12
CA ARG A 419 -0.74 -23.99 -9.08
C ARG A 419 -0.52 -22.57 -9.59
N LEU A 420 0.09 -22.42 -10.76
CA LEU A 420 0.30 -21.11 -11.39
C LEU A 420 -1.02 -20.36 -11.62
N ASN A 421 -2.04 -21.07 -12.10
CA ASN A 421 -3.38 -20.50 -12.27
C ASN A 421 -3.99 -20.04 -10.95
N ASN A 422 -3.69 -20.68 -9.82
CA ASN A 422 -4.17 -20.21 -8.51
C ASN A 422 -3.46 -18.92 -8.04
N HIS A 423 -2.25 -18.66 -8.54
CA HIS A 423 -1.46 -17.45 -8.25
C HIS A 423 -1.56 -16.39 -9.36
N TRP A 424 -2.55 -16.48 -10.26
CA TRP A 424 -2.72 -15.56 -11.40
C TRP A 424 -2.79 -14.08 -10.98
N HIS A 425 -3.27 -13.82 -9.76
CA HIS A 425 -3.39 -12.48 -9.21
C HIS A 425 -2.01 -11.83 -8.95
N CYS A 426 -0.97 -12.61 -8.66
CA CYS A 426 0.41 -12.12 -8.53
C CYS A 426 1.03 -11.71 -9.87
N MET A 427 0.56 -12.27 -10.99
CA MET A 427 1.02 -11.94 -12.34
C MET A 427 0.59 -10.53 -12.79
N ALA A 428 -0.55 -10.04 -12.29
CA ALA A 428 -1.05 -8.69 -12.62
C ALA A 428 -0.10 -7.59 -12.12
N TYR A 429 0.61 -7.83 -11.01
CA TYR A 429 1.62 -6.93 -10.46
C TYR A 429 2.87 -6.82 -11.37
N MET A 430 3.20 -7.88 -12.13
CA MET A 430 4.40 -7.95 -12.98
C MET A 430 4.14 -7.73 -14.47
N GLY A 431 2.88 -7.74 -14.90
CA GLY A 431 2.46 -7.66 -16.30
C GLY A 431 2.94 -6.40 -17.04
N ARG A 432 3.37 -5.35 -16.34
CA ARG A 432 3.97 -4.14 -16.96
C ARG A 432 5.50 -4.07 -16.90
N SER A 433 6.14 -4.67 -15.87
CA SER A 433 7.61 -4.74 -15.79
C SER A 433 8.21 -5.65 -16.87
N LEU A 434 7.50 -6.71 -17.27
CA LEU A 434 7.95 -7.65 -18.31
C LEU A 434 7.92 -7.05 -19.73
N GLU A 435 7.04 -6.07 -20.00
CA GLU A 435 7.01 -5.35 -21.29
C GLU A 435 8.17 -4.35 -21.39
N ALA A 436 8.56 -3.71 -20.29
CA ALA A 436 9.70 -2.80 -20.24
C ALA A 436 11.06 -3.51 -20.40
N ASN A 437 11.18 -4.77 -19.96
CA ASN A 437 12.44 -5.53 -19.98
C ASN A 437 12.58 -6.51 -21.17
N GLY A 438 11.84 -6.31 -22.27
CA GLY A 438 12.03 -7.06 -23.52
C GLY A 438 11.62 -8.54 -23.48
N SER A 439 10.82 -8.94 -22.48
CA SER A 439 10.43 -10.34 -22.25
C SER A 439 9.07 -10.73 -22.85
N GLY A 440 8.58 -9.98 -23.84
CA GLY A 440 7.31 -10.22 -24.53
C GLY A 440 7.12 -11.63 -25.10
N LYS A 441 8.19 -12.41 -25.29
CA LYS A 441 8.13 -13.80 -25.75
C LYS A 441 7.68 -14.79 -24.67
N THR A 442 8.00 -14.54 -23.40
CA THR A 442 7.58 -15.41 -22.27
C THR A 442 6.11 -15.17 -21.90
N GLY A 443 5.66 -13.91 -21.94
CA GLY A 443 4.24 -13.56 -21.81
C GLY A 443 3.37 -14.13 -22.95
N ALA A 444 3.90 -14.18 -24.18
CA ALA A 444 3.26 -14.86 -25.30
C ALA A 444 3.17 -16.38 -25.07
N HIS A 445 4.22 -17.02 -24.55
CA HIS A 445 4.23 -18.46 -24.28
C HIS A 445 3.24 -18.87 -23.18
N LEU A 446 3.12 -18.07 -22.11
CA LEU A 446 2.10 -18.26 -21.07
C LEU A 446 0.67 -18.06 -21.58
N LYS A 447 0.43 -17.05 -22.45
CA LYS A 447 -0.87 -16.86 -23.09
C LYS A 447 -1.26 -18.04 -23.99
N THR A 448 -0.30 -18.64 -24.69
CA THR A 448 -0.50 -19.84 -25.52
C THR A 448 -0.81 -21.09 -24.67
N LEU A 449 -0.18 -21.23 -23.49
CA LEU A 449 -0.48 -22.33 -22.56
C LEU A 449 -1.87 -22.17 -21.93
N GLN A 450 -2.28 -20.94 -21.59
CA GLN A 450 -3.63 -20.66 -21.09
C GLN A 450 -4.71 -20.89 -22.15
N SER A 451 -4.50 -20.55 -23.42
CA SER A 451 -5.47 -20.81 -24.50
C SER A 451 -5.68 -22.31 -24.75
N ASN A 452 -4.62 -23.11 -24.60
CA ASN A 452 -4.69 -24.57 -24.76
C ASN A 452 -5.39 -25.27 -23.59
N SER A 453 -5.41 -24.68 -22.39
CA SER A 453 -6.12 -25.22 -21.22
C SER A 453 -7.64 -24.98 -21.24
N LYS A 454 -8.13 -24.06 -22.09
CA LYS A 454 -9.56 -23.69 -22.19
C LYS A 454 -10.30 -24.38 -23.35
N SER A 455 -9.63 -25.26 -24.09
CA SER A 455 -10.26 -26.01 -25.17
C SER A 455 -10.62 -27.41 -24.67
N PRO A 456 -11.91 -27.74 -24.46
CA PRO A 456 -12.30 -29.10 -24.15
C PRO A 456 -12.10 -29.96 -25.40
N LYS A 457 -11.39 -31.08 -25.25
CA LYS A 457 -11.54 -32.24 -26.14
C LYS A 457 -12.51 -33.21 -25.51
#